data_AF-A0A970H569-F1
#
_entry.id   AF-A0A970H569-F1
#
_cell.length_a   1.000
_cell.length_b   1.000
_cell.length_c   1.000
_cell.angle_alpha   90.00
_cell.angle_beta   90.00
_cell.angle_gamma   90.00
#
_symmetry.space_group_name_H-M   'P 1'
#
loop_
_entity.id
_entity.type
_entity.pdbx_description
1 polymer ?
#
loop_
_entity_poly.entity_id
_entity_poly.type
_entity_poly.pdbx_seq_one_letter_code
_entity_poly.pdbx_strand_id
1 'polypeptide(L)' 'MHRTFTMELAGRPLTVETGKMAQLANGSCLVRYGDTVVLSTVTASKEPREGIDFFPLSVDYEEKLYSVGK' A
#
# COMPACT_ATOMS: atom_id res chain seq x y z
N MET A 1 11.98 10.25 4.67
CA MET A 1 11.36 10.91 5.84
C MET A 1 10.04 10.20 6.12
N HIS A 2 9.85 9.69 7.34
CA HIS A 2 8.61 9.02 7.74
C HIS A 2 7.52 10.05 8.01
N ARG A 3 6.30 9.81 7.52
CA ARG A 3 5.14 10.68 7.72
C ARG A 3 3.92 9.85 8.08
N THR A 4 3.07 10.42 8.93
CA THR A 4 1.82 9.81 9.37
C THR A 4 0.69 10.81 9.17
N PHE A 5 -0.37 10.36 8.51
CA PHE A 5 -1.59 11.12 8.27
C PHE A 5 -2.73 10.40 8.98
N THR A 6 -3.58 11.15 9.68
CA THR A 6 -4.71 10.60 10.43
C THR A 6 -5.95 11.40 10.13
N MET A 7 -7.08 10.70 9.94
CA MET A 7 -8.41 11.30 9.82
C MET A 7 -9.45 10.46 10.54
N GLU A 8 -10.56 11.09 10.93
CA GLU A 8 -11.77 10.42 11.38
C GLU A 8 -12.52 9.86 10.16
N LEU A 9 -12.77 8.56 10.13
CA LEU A 9 -13.59 7.89 9.12
C LEU A 9 -14.62 7.00 9.81
N ALA A 10 -15.91 7.31 9.64
CA ALA A 10 -17.02 6.55 10.21
C ALA A 10 -16.86 6.28 11.73
N GLY A 11 -16.46 7.30 12.50
CA GLY A 11 -16.35 7.26 13.96
C GLY A 11 -15.11 6.53 14.50
N ARG A 12 -14.12 6.26 13.64
CA ARG A 12 -12.85 5.63 14.02
C ARG A 12 -11.68 6.31 13.30
N PRO A 13 -10.48 6.32 13.90
CA PRO A 13 -9.30 6.86 13.24
C PRO A 13 -8.82 5.95 12.11
N LEU A 14 -8.71 6.52 10.91
CA LEU A 14 -7.96 5.97 9.79
C LEU A 14 -6.57 6.61 9.78
N THR A 15 -5.54 5.78 9.84
CA THR A 15 -4.14 6.22 9.85
C THR A 15 -3.41 5.69 8.63
N VAL A 16 -2.65 6.55 7.95
CA VAL A 16 -1.81 6.22 6.79
C VAL A 16 -0.38 6.63 7.09
N GLU A 17 0.54 5.66 7.11
CA GLU A 17 1.96 5.87 7.35
C GLU A 17 2.75 5.66 6.05
N THR A 18 3.68 6.56 5.73
CA THR A 18 4.57 6.45 4.55
C THR A 18 6.04 6.63 4.92
N GLY A 19 6.93 6.14 4.05
CA GLY A 19 8.39 6.37 4.15
C GLY A 19 9.14 5.50 5.17
N LYS A 20 8.47 4.54 5.82
CA LYS A 20 9.08 3.61 6.79
C LYS A 20 9.34 2.21 6.22
N MET A 21 8.42 1.67 5.41
CA MET A 21 8.48 0.32 4.86
C MET A 21 8.61 0.35 3.33
N ALA A 22 9.15 -0.71 2.73
CA ALA A 22 9.24 -0.90 1.27
C ALA A 22 9.84 0.32 0.52
N GLN A 23 10.94 0.88 1.03
CA GLN A 23 11.55 2.13 0.53
C GLN A 23 12.10 2.05 -0.91
N LEU A 24 12.22 0.85 -1.47
CA LEU A 24 12.65 0.64 -2.86
C LEU A 24 11.46 0.65 -3.85
N ALA A 25 10.23 0.57 -3.36
CA ALA A 25 9.05 0.73 -4.21
C ALA A 25 8.91 2.19 -4.65
N ASN A 26 8.26 2.44 -5.80
CA ASN A 26 7.95 3.81 -6.24
C ASN A 26 7.05 4.53 -5.21
N GLY A 27 6.16 3.79 -4.56
CA GLY A 27 5.36 4.26 -3.44
C GLY A 27 4.98 3.13 -2.49
N SER A 28 4.85 3.46 -1.20
CA SER A 28 4.37 2.54 -0.18
C SER A 28 3.60 3.28 0.91
N CYS A 29 2.53 2.66 1.39
CA CYS A 29 1.80 3.12 2.56
C CYS A 29 1.33 1.95 3.43
N LEU A 30 1.47 2.12 4.74
CA LEU A 30 0.86 1.24 5.73
C LEU A 30 -0.43 1.92 6.18
N VAL A 31 -1.56 1.28 5.90
CA VAL A 31 -2.89 1.79 6.24
C VAL A 31 -3.41 1.00 7.43
N ARG A 32 -3.90 1.70 8.44
CA ARG A 32 -4.48 1.12 9.65
C ARG A 32 -5.87 1.71 9.89
N TYR A 33 -6.84 0.84 10.16
CA TYR A 33 -8.17 1.24 10.57
C TYR A 33 -8.66 0.31 11.68
N GLY A 34 -8.69 0.83 12.91
CA GLY A 34 -8.79 -0.01 14.11
C GLY A 34 -7.61 -0.98 14.20
N ASP A 35 -7.91 -2.26 14.40
CA ASP A 35 -6.89 -3.33 14.53
C ASP A 35 -6.44 -3.92 13.18
N THR A 36 -7.13 -3.58 12.08
CA THR A 36 -6.79 -4.06 10.74
C THR A 36 -5.69 -3.21 10.13
N VAL A 37 -4.68 -3.87 9.54
CA VAL A 37 -3.54 -3.23 8.90
C VAL A 37 -3.29 -3.83 7.52
N VAL A 38 -3.10 -2.98 6.52
CA VAL A 38 -2.74 -3.37 5.15
C VAL A 38 -1.49 -2.60 4.72
N LEU A 39 -0.50 -3.30 4.17
CA LEU A 39 0.64 -2.70 3.50
C LEU A 39 0.35 -2.67 1.99
N SER A 40 0.26 -1.47 1.43
CA SER A 40 0.11 -1.27 -0.01
C SER A 40 1.43 -0.77 -0.59
N THR A 41 1.89 -1.40 -1.67
CA THR A 41 3.09 -1.01 -2.42
C THR A 41 2.75 -0.84 -3.88
N VAL A 42 3.41 0.11 -4.55
CA VAL A 42 3.28 0.32 -5.99
C VAL A 42 4.65 0.40 -6.62
N THR A 43 4.81 -0.31 -7.73
CA THR A 43 5.98 -0.24 -8.58
C THR A 43 5.57 0.08 -10.01
N ALA A 44 6.35 0.92 -10.67
CA ALA A 44 6.11 1.34 -12.03
C ALA A 44 7.45 1.51 -12.76
N SER A 45 7.51 0.98 -13.97
CA SER A 45 8.61 1.20 -14.91
C SER A 45 8.75 2.69 -15.19
N LYS A 46 10.00 3.17 -15.34
CA LYS A 46 10.25 4.55 -15.79
C LYS A 46 9.82 4.78 -17.23
N GLU A 47 9.90 3.74 -18.05
CA GLU A 47 9.61 3.77 -19.47
C GLU A 47 8.47 2.79 -19.79
N PRO A 48 7.61 3.12 -20.76
CA PRO A 48 6.59 2.20 -21.25
C PRO A 48 7.25 0.97 -21.88
N ARG A 49 6.58 -0.18 -21.78
CA ARG A 49 7.05 -1.39 -22.44
C ARG A 49 6.87 -1.24 -23.95
N GLU A 50 7.89 -1.56 -24.73
CA GLU A 50 7.80 -1.52 -26.18
C GLU A 50 6.93 -2.67 -26.71
N GLY A 51 6.20 -2.41 -27.79
CA GLY A 51 5.41 -3.42 -28.50
C GLY A 51 4.10 -3.84 -27.82
N ILE A 52 3.60 -3.05 -26.85
CA ILE A 52 2.26 -3.23 -26.25
C ILE A 52 1.32 -2.09 -26.64
N ASP A 53 0.04 -2.42 -26.84
CA ASP A 53 -1.04 -1.52 -27.23
C ASP A 53 -2.08 -1.29 -26.11
N PHE A 54 -1.81 -1.82 -24.92
CA PHE A 54 -2.66 -1.72 -23.73
C PHE A 54 -1.87 -1.27 -22.50
N PHE A 55 -2.54 -0.92 -21.41
CA PHE A 55 -1.89 -0.55 -20.14
C PHE A 55 -1.72 -1.79 -19.23
N PRO A 56 -0.49 -2.30 -19.00
CA PRO A 56 -0.27 -3.50 -18.21
C PRO A 56 -0.31 -3.17 -16.71
N LEU A 57 -1.52 -3.17 -16.16
CA LEU A 57 -1.75 -2.99 -14.73
C LEU A 57 -2.13 -4.33 -14.09
N SER A 58 -1.38 -4.71 -13.06
CA SER A 58 -1.72 -5.83 -12.19
C SER A 58 -1.97 -5.31 -10.77
N VAL A 59 -2.95 -5.89 -10.11
CA VAL A 59 -3.25 -5.63 -8.69
C VAL A 59 -3.33 -6.97 -7.99
N ASP A 60 -2.38 -7.21 -7.10
CA ASP A 60 -2.32 -8.40 -6.28
C ASP A 60 -2.77 -8.06 -4.86
N TYR A 61 -3.71 -8.85 -4.33
CA TYR A 61 -4.18 -8.77 -2.96
C TYR A 61 -3.95 -10.11 -2.27
N GLU A 62 -3.25 -10.09 -1.15
CA GLU A 62 -2.93 -11.29 -0.38
C GLU A 62 -3.22 -11.06 1.11
N GLU A 63 -4.05 -11.95 1.67
CA GLU A 63 -4.25 -12.04 3.12
C GLU A 63 -3.25 -13.02 3.72
N LYS A 64 -2.56 -12.59 4.76
CA LYS A 64 -1.59 -13.44 5.45
C LYS A 64 -2.27 -14.13 6.63
N LEU A 65 -2.12 -15.45 6.77
CA LEU A 65 -2.73 -16.21 7.89
C LEU A 65 -2.31 -15.65 9.26
N TYR A 66 -1.08 -15.15 9.38
CA TYR A 66 -0.59 -14.54 10.63
C TYR A 66 -1.38 -13.29 11.03
N SER A 67 -2.12 -12.65 10.11
CA SER A 67 -2.94 -11.46 10.41
C SER A 67 -4.08 -11.77 11.38
N VAL A 68 -4.50 -13.03 11.47
CA VAL A 68 -5.50 -13.53 12.42
C VAL A 68 -4.89 -14.50 13.44
N GLY A 69 -3.56 -14.53 13.56
CA GLY A 69 -2.83 -15.42 14.47
C GLY A 69 -2.82 -16.88 14.06
N LYS A 70 -2.87 -17.17 12.75
CA LYS A 70 -2.79 -18.53 12.18
C LYS A 70 -1.57 -18.75 11.30
#